data_AF-A0A251U6D5-F1
#
_entry.id   AF-A0A251U6D5-F1
#
_cell.length_a   1.000
_cell.length_b   1.000
_cell.length_c   1.000
_cell.angle_alpha   90.00
_cell.angle_beta   90.00
_cell.angle_gamma   90.00
#
_symmetry.space_group_name_H-M   'P 1'
#
loop_
_entity.id
_entity.type
_entity.pdbx_description
1 polymer ?
#
loop_
_entity_poly.entity_id
_entity_poly.type
_entity_poly.pdbx_seq_one_letter_code
_entity_poly.pdbx_strand_id
1 'polypeptide(L)'
;MGVAKLLFGLRTCQPVFVKEAVSLFDKGLQGAIEDIVVCGGPFFGDFQWRVASLPYKIGGLGLISATDVSIYGFVASRAQSWGLQDHILRESGVVGMDGDYDMALGELHRHLPDLDIGGFANRDTAPPKTQKTLASALFCRIAQNIGSDFCTTPRQNVVLECLRGPHAQDFLSVIPIEGLGQKMSAVEYRAILKYRLMIPMFPDDEQCPICRKACLDQFGEHALHCKELPGFKYRHD
;
A
#
# COMPACT_ATOMS: atom_id res chain seq x y z
N MET A 1 -11.43 6.20 17.39
CA MET A 1 -11.78 7.20 16.37
C MET A 1 -11.29 6.68 15.04
N GLY A 2 -12.22 6.29 14.16
CA GLY A 2 -11.91 5.45 13.00
C GLY A 2 -11.26 6.19 11.82
N VAL A 3 -10.58 5.42 10.99
CA VAL A 3 -9.94 5.79 9.69
C VAL A 3 -10.78 6.80 8.88
N ALA A 4 -12.10 6.68 8.91
CA ALA A 4 -13.03 7.59 8.23
C ALA A 4 -12.89 9.07 8.63
N LYS A 5 -12.63 9.39 9.90
CA LYS A 5 -12.46 10.79 10.35
C LYS A 5 -11.14 11.38 9.88
N LEU A 6 -10.06 10.58 9.90
CA LEU A 6 -8.77 11.03 9.40
C LEU A 6 -8.83 11.26 7.89
N LEU A 7 -9.34 10.30 7.12
CA LEU A 7 -9.50 10.43 5.67
C LEU A 7 -10.37 11.63 5.27
N PHE A 8 -11.41 11.94 6.06
CA PHE A 8 -12.18 13.16 5.87
C PHE A 8 -11.29 14.40 6.05
N GLY A 9 -10.54 14.48 7.15
CA GLY A 9 -9.59 15.56 7.41
C GLY A 9 -8.55 15.73 6.31
N LEU A 10 -7.98 14.63 5.77
CA LEU A 10 -7.01 14.69 4.67
C LEU A 10 -7.59 15.21 3.35
N ARG A 11 -8.91 15.19 3.20
CA ARG A 11 -9.61 15.69 2.01
C ARG A 11 -10.08 17.14 2.17
N THR A 12 -10.08 17.68 3.38
CA THR A 12 -10.62 19.01 3.68
C THR A 12 -9.59 19.97 4.26
N CYS A 13 -8.47 19.45 4.77
CA CYS A 13 -7.37 20.23 5.33
C CYS A 13 -6.16 20.19 4.40
N GLN A 14 -5.48 21.33 4.26
CA GLN A 14 -4.24 21.41 3.51
C GLN A 14 -3.16 20.51 4.17
N PRO A 15 -2.29 19.85 3.38
CA PRO A 15 -1.37 18.83 3.90
C PRO A 15 -0.41 19.35 5.00
N VAL A 16 -0.02 20.63 4.92
CA VAL A 16 0.87 21.27 5.89
C VAL A 16 0.33 21.25 7.32
N PHE A 17 -1.00 21.31 7.49
CA PHE A 17 -1.64 21.38 8.82
C PHE A 17 -1.90 20.00 9.45
N VAL A 18 -1.79 18.92 8.68
CA VAL A 18 -2.09 17.55 9.13
C VAL A 18 -0.85 16.68 9.27
N LYS A 19 0.34 17.22 9.00
CA LYS A 19 1.62 16.50 8.96
C LYS A 19 1.91 15.68 10.23
N GLU A 20 1.72 16.26 11.41
CA GLU A 20 1.92 15.55 12.67
C GLU A 20 0.90 14.43 12.87
N ALA A 21 -0.37 14.70 12.56
CA ALA A 21 -1.45 13.74 12.73
C ALA A 21 -1.28 12.51 11.81
N VAL A 22 -0.90 12.71 10.55
CA VAL A 22 -0.64 11.60 9.63
C VAL A 22 0.59 10.79 10.02
N SER A 23 1.65 11.45 10.50
CA SER A 23 2.85 10.76 10.98
C SER A 23 2.54 9.91 12.21
N LEU A 24 1.77 10.43 13.17
CA LEU A 24 1.36 9.69 14.36
C LEU A 24 0.50 8.47 13.99
N PHE A 25 -0.44 8.65 13.06
CA PHE A 25 -1.29 7.57 12.58
C PHE A 25 -0.49 6.48 11.88
N ASP A 26 0.39 6.84 10.94
CA ASP A 26 1.21 5.88 10.20
C ASP A 26 2.16 5.12 11.13
N LYS A 27 2.76 5.77 12.14
CA LYS A 27 3.56 5.09 13.17
C LYS A 27 2.75 4.04 13.94
N GLY A 28 1.52 4.39 14.35
CA GLY A 28 0.64 3.45 15.05
C GLY A 28 0.23 2.28 14.17
N LEU A 29 -0.11 2.54 12.90
CA LEU A 29 -0.46 1.52 11.93
C LEU A 29 0.72 0.61 11.60
N GLN A 30 1.91 1.18 11.39
CA GLN A 30 3.15 0.44 11.18
C GLN A 30 3.46 -0.49 12.37
N GLY A 31 3.40 0.04 13.60
CA GLY A 31 3.63 -0.77 14.81
C GLY A 31 2.61 -1.90 14.99
N ALA A 32 1.34 -1.66 14.65
CA ALA A 32 0.32 -2.72 14.71
C ALA A 32 0.60 -3.84 13.69
N ILE A 33 1.07 -3.50 12.49
CA ILE A 33 1.38 -4.49 11.45
C ILE A 33 2.67 -5.23 11.75
N GLU A 34 3.68 -4.54 12.28
CA GLU A 34 4.88 -5.16 12.82
C GLU A 34 4.52 -6.20 13.90
N ASP A 35 3.67 -5.85 14.87
CA ASP A 35 3.25 -6.80 15.91
C ASP A 35 2.46 -7.99 15.34
N ILE A 36 1.59 -7.76 14.36
CA ILE A 36 0.86 -8.84 13.69
C ILE A 36 1.80 -9.79 12.95
N VAL A 37 2.77 -9.26 12.19
CA VAL A 37 3.63 -10.04 11.28
C VAL A 37 4.78 -10.70 12.03
N VAL A 38 5.49 -9.96 12.87
CA VAL A 38 6.72 -10.41 13.54
C VAL A 38 6.61 -10.47 15.06
N CYS A 39 5.50 -10.04 15.68
CA CYS A 39 5.30 -10.06 17.14
C CYS A 39 6.43 -9.34 17.90
N GLY A 40 6.84 -8.16 17.40
CA GLY A 40 7.97 -7.40 17.93
C GLY A 40 9.35 -8.00 17.60
N GLY A 41 9.39 -9.01 16.74
CA GLY A 41 10.62 -9.60 16.21
C GLY A 41 11.32 -8.72 15.17
N PRO A 42 12.53 -9.13 14.72
CA PRO A 42 13.31 -8.35 13.76
C PRO A 42 12.73 -8.36 12.34
N PHE A 43 13.37 -7.58 11.45
CA PHE A 43 13.18 -7.57 9.99
C PHE A 43 11.91 -6.92 9.46
N PHE A 44 11.13 -6.23 10.30
CA PHE A 44 10.09 -5.32 9.82
C PHE A 44 10.60 -3.88 9.85
N GLY A 45 10.99 -3.34 8.69
CA GLY A 45 11.49 -1.97 8.55
C GLY A 45 10.77 -1.17 7.47
N ASP A 46 11.39 -0.08 7.03
CA ASP A 46 10.80 0.85 6.05
C ASP A 46 10.47 0.18 4.71
N PHE A 47 11.28 -0.79 4.28
CA PHE A 47 10.99 -1.57 3.06
C PHE A 47 9.71 -2.40 3.24
N GLN A 48 9.60 -3.16 4.33
CA GLN A 48 8.42 -3.97 4.63
C GLN A 48 7.18 -3.09 4.76
N TRP A 49 7.28 -1.97 5.47
CA TRP A 49 6.20 -1.00 5.58
C TRP A 49 5.80 -0.45 4.21
N ARG A 50 6.77 -0.08 3.37
CA ARG A 50 6.49 0.44 2.04
C ARG A 50 5.78 -0.58 1.15
N VAL A 51 6.19 -1.85 1.17
CA VAL A 51 5.51 -2.92 0.42
C VAL A 51 4.11 -3.17 0.99
N ALA A 52 3.97 -3.21 2.31
CA ALA A 52 2.70 -3.40 2.99
C ALA A 52 1.69 -2.30 2.67
N SER A 53 2.15 -1.04 2.54
CA SER A 53 1.29 0.11 2.30
C SER A 53 0.82 0.26 0.86
N LEU A 54 1.40 -0.49 -0.08
CA LEU A 54 0.95 -0.48 -1.47
C LEU A 54 -0.48 -1.07 -1.59
N PRO A 55 -1.29 -0.56 -2.54
CA PRO A 55 -2.54 -1.20 -2.92
C PRO A 55 -2.37 -2.66 -3.35
N TYR A 56 -3.40 -3.48 -3.13
CA TYR A 56 -3.44 -4.88 -3.58
C TYR A 56 -3.06 -5.03 -5.06
N LYS A 57 -3.60 -4.16 -5.92
CA LYS A 57 -3.40 -4.23 -7.38
C LYS A 57 -1.95 -4.14 -7.83
N ILE A 58 -1.05 -3.64 -6.99
CA ILE A 58 0.38 -3.48 -7.31
C ILE A 58 1.30 -4.26 -6.36
N GLY A 59 0.73 -5.18 -5.58
CA GLY A 59 1.48 -6.17 -4.82
C GLY A 59 1.46 -6.03 -3.30
N GLY A 60 0.89 -4.94 -2.77
CA GLY A 60 0.90 -4.71 -1.31
C GLY A 60 -0.28 -5.29 -0.55
N LEU A 61 -0.32 -4.98 0.75
CA LEU A 61 -1.36 -5.43 1.68
C LEU A 61 -2.53 -4.45 1.80
N GLY A 62 -2.57 -3.39 0.98
CA GLY A 62 -3.67 -2.42 0.98
C GLY A 62 -3.73 -1.51 2.21
N LEU A 63 -2.64 -1.43 2.99
CA LEU A 63 -2.55 -0.64 4.21
C LEU A 63 -2.18 0.80 3.88
N ILE A 64 -3.14 1.54 3.35
CA ILE A 64 -2.90 2.88 2.82
C ILE A 64 -2.32 3.81 3.89
N SER A 65 -1.12 4.34 3.62
CA SER A 65 -0.47 5.37 4.45
C SER A 65 -1.26 6.67 4.40
N ALA A 66 -1.52 7.25 5.58
CA ALA A 66 -2.12 8.57 5.71
C ALA A 66 -1.20 9.67 5.15
N THR A 67 0.11 9.49 5.25
CA THR A 67 1.10 10.36 4.62
C THR A 67 0.92 10.36 3.10
N ASP A 68 0.85 9.18 2.46
CA ASP A 68 0.64 9.10 1.01
C ASP A 68 -0.72 9.71 0.60
N VAL A 69 -1.79 9.51 1.38
CA VAL A 69 -3.11 10.12 1.12
C VAL A 69 -3.07 11.64 1.25
N SER A 70 -2.30 12.17 2.20
CA SER A 70 -2.20 13.63 2.40
C SER A 70 -1.64 14.36 1.18
N ILE A 71 -0.82 13.69 0.36
CA ILE A 71 -0.23 14.28 -0.85
C ILE A 71 -1.31 14.69 -1.86
N TYR A 72 -2.34 13.87 -2.06
CA TYR A 72 -3.33 14.09 -3.11
C TYR A 72 -4.75 14.33 -2.59
N GLY A 73 -5.07 13.96 -1.35
CA GLY A 73 -6.43 13.91 -0.83
C GLY A 73 -7.14 15.26 -0.89
N PHE A 74 -6.47 16.31 -0.44
CA PHE A 74 -6.98 17.69 -0.45
C PHE A 74 -7.18 18.19 -1.88
N VAL A 75 -6.16 18.08 -2.73
CA VAL A 75 -6.21 18.52 -4.13
C VAL A 75 -7.33 17.81 -4.87
N ALA A 76 -7.40 16.48 -4.75
CA ALA A 76 -8.42 15.68 -5.41
C ALA A 76 -9.84 16.07 -4.99
N SER A 77 -10.06 16.28 -3.69
CA SER A 77 -11.37 16.63 -3.12
C SER A 77 -11.83 18.00 -3.61
N ARG A 78 -10.97 19.01 -3.51
CA ARG A 78 -11.22 20.36 -4.02
C ARG A 78 -11.50 20.33 -5.52
N ALA A 79 -10.67 19.63 -6.29
CA ALA A 79 -10.84 19.49 -7.73
C ALA A 79 -12.16 18.84 -8.14
N GLN A 80 -12.59 17.81 -7.40
CA GLN A 80 -13.87 17.15 -7.66
C GLN A 80 -15.08 18.05 -7.38
N SER A 81 -14.92 19.05 -6.51
CA SER A 81 -16.02 19.88 -6.01
C SER A 81 -16.18 21.22 -6.73
N TRP A 82 -15.33 21.58 -7.69
CA TRP A 82 -15.39 22.91 -8.33
C TRP A 82 -16.73 23.20 -8.98
N GLY A 83 -17.30 22.28 -9.75
CA GLY A 83 -18.59 22.51 -10.41
C GLY A 83 -19.71 22.80 -9.40
N LEU A 84 -19.66 22.17 -8.21
CA LEU A 84 -20.60 22.45 -7.13
C LEU A 84 -20.32 23.79 -6.46
N GLN A 85 -19.05 24.10 -6.16
CA GLN A 85 -18.64 25.37 -5.56
C GLN A 85 -19.02 26.55 -6.47
N ASP A 86 -18.77 26.44 -7.77
CA ASP A 86 -19.12 27.46 -8.77
C ASP A 86 -20.63 27.69 -8.84
N HIS A 87 -21.42 26.60 -8.79
CA HIS A 87 -22.88 26.71 -8.75
C HIS A 87 -23.38 27.43 -7.48
N ILE A 88 -22.80 27.12 -6.32
CA ILE A 88 -23.16 27.76 -5.04
C ILE A 88 -22.70 29.22 -4.98
N LEU A 89 -21.54 29.53 -5.57
CA LEU A 89 -20.86 30.83 -5.48
C LEU A 89 -21.06 31.72 -6.72
N ARG A 90 -21.96 31.35 -7.64
CA ARG A 90 -22.12 31.95 -8.98
C ARG A 90 -22.25 33.48 -8.99
N GLU A 91 -22.76 34.08 -7.92
CA GLU A 91 -22.95 35.53 -7.78
C GLU A 91 -22.17 36.16 -6.61
N SER A 92 -21.28 35.39 -6.00
CA SER A 92 -20.51 35.84 -4.83
C SER A 92 -19.32 36.75 -5.16
N GLY A 93 -18.94 36.85 -6.44
CA GLY A 93 -17.72 37.54 -6.87
C GLY A 93 -16.42 36.80 -6.54
N VAL A 94 -16.50 35.57 -6.00
CA VAL A 94 -15.33 34.73 -5.70
C VAL A 94 -14.78 34.12 -6.99
N VAL A 95 -13.65 34.66 -7.46
CA VAL A 95 -12.97 34.24 -8.70
C VAL A 95 -11.58 33.68 -8.39
N GLY A 96 -11.17 32.63 -9.09
CA GLY A 96 -9.81 32.09 -9.04
C GLY A 96 -9.56 31.01 -7.99
N MET A 97 -8.32 30.56 -7.89
CA MET A 97 -7.85 29.65 -6.84
C MET A 97 -7.38 30.45 -5.65
N ASP A 98 -7.61 29.94 -4.44
CA ASP A 98 -6.96 30.50 -3.25
C ASP A 98 -5.51 29.99 -3.15
N GLY A 99 -4.68 30.77 -2.46
CA GLY A 99 -3.25 30.47 -2.32
C GLY A 99 -2.97 29.15 -1.60
N ASP A 100 -3.89 28.67 -0.74
CA ASP A 100 -3.75 27.38 -0.07
C ASP A 100 -3.82 26.22 -1.06
N TYR A 101 -4.69 26.33 -2.06
CA TYR A 101 -4.79 25.37 -3.13
C TYR A 101 -3.59 25.42 -4.10
N ASP A 102 -3.09 26.62 -4.43
CA ASP A 102 -1.87 26.76 -5.24
C ASP A 102 -0.66 26.14 -4.55
N MET A 103 -0.51 26.34 -3.23
CA MET A 103 0.53 25.69 -2.43
C MET A 103 0.37 24.16 -2.44
N ALA A 104 -0.85 23.64 -2.30
CA ALA A 104 -1.11 22.20 -2.34
C ALA A 104 -0.83 21.59 -3.71
N LEU A 105 -1.17 22.29 -4.81
CA LEU A 105 -0.80 21.88 -6.17
C LEU A 105 0.71 21.84 -6.36
N GLY A 106 1.43 22.85 -5.84
CA GLY A 106 2.88 22.89 -5.86
C GLY A 106 3.51 21.70 -5.15
N GLU A 107 2.98 21.32 -3.98
CA GLU A 107 3.42 20.12 -3.26
C GLU A 107 3.13 18.83 -4.03
N LEU A 108 1.92 18.70 -4.58
CA LEU A 108 1.54 17.55 -5.41
C LEU A 108 2.49 17.40 -6.61
N HIS A 109 2.85 18.50 -7.28
CA HIS A 109 3.77 18.49 -8.40
C HIS A 109 5.17 18.01 -8.02
N ARG A 110 5.66 18.32 -6.81
CA ARG A 110 6.96 17.78 -6.34
C ARG A 110 6.93 16.27 -6.19
N HIS A 111 5.80 15.72 -5.75
CA HIS A 111 5.61 14.27 -5.63
C HIS A 111 5.30 13.60 -6.98
N LEU A 112 4.69 14.32 -7.92
CA LEU A 112 4.28 13.82 -9.24
C LEU A 112 4.69 14.77 -10.37
N PRO A 113 6.00 15.00 -10.61
CA PRO A 113 6.48 15.92 -11.65
C PRO A 113 6.07 15.52 -13.07
N ASP A 114 5.89 14.21 -13.32
CA ASP A 114 5.55 13.69 -14.65
C ASP A 114 4.04 13.71 -14.93
N LEU A 115 3.22 14.02 -13.92
CA LEU A 115 1.77 14.13 -14.09
C LEU A 115 1.42 15.53 -14.59
N ASP A 116 0.62 15.61 -15.66
CA ASP A 116 0.01 16.86 -16.09
C ASP A 116 -0.99 17.35 -15.03
N ILE A 117 -0.53 18.26 -14.17
CA ILE A 117 -1.34 18.90 -13.14
C ILE A 117 -2.19 20.05 -13.66
N GLY A 118 -2.03 20.47 -14.93
CA GLY A 118 -2.78 21.59 -15.51
C GLY A 118 -4.29 21.35 -15.48
N GLY A 119 -4.73 20.10 -15.67
CA GLY A 119 -6.13 19.71 -15.52
C GLY A 119 -6.69 19.90 -14.10
N PHE A 120 -5.84 19.94 -13.07
CA PHE A 120 -6.20 20.21 -11.67
C PHE A 120 -5.99 21.67 -11.25
N ALA A 121 -5.55 22.53 -12.18
CA ALA A 121 -5.46 23.98 -11.97
C ALA A 121 -6.64 24.73 -12.61
N ASN A 122 -7.42 24.05 -13.46
CA ASN A 122 -8.54 24.66 -14.18
C ASN A 122 -9.87 23.96 -13.83
N ARG A 123 -10.84 24.78 -13.44
CA ARG A 123 -12.19 24.38 -13.00
C ARG A 123 -12.97 23.64 -14.09
N ASP A 124 -12.75 23.99 -15.36
CA ASP A 124 -13.50 23.46 -16.50
C ASP A 124 -12.93 22.14 -17.03
N THR A 125 -11.67 21.83 -16.69
CA THR A 125 -10.93 20.69 -17.24
C THR A 125 -10.63 19.61 -16.21
N ALA A 126 -11.19 19.74 -15.01
CA ALA A 126 -10.99 18.83 -13.90
C ALA A 126 -11.34 17.39 -14.29
N PRO A 127 -10.41 16.42 -14.18
CA PRO A 127 -10.71 15.06 -14.60
C PRO A 127 -11.76 14.43 -13.67
N PRO A 128 -12.71 13.64 -14.19
CA PRO A 128 -13.62 12.88 -13.34
C PRO A 128 -12.83 11.87 -12.51
N LYS A 129 -13.32 11.55 -11.30
CA LYS A 129 -12.68 10.59 -10.37
C LYS A 129 -11.25 11.00 -9.96
N THR A 130 -11.04 12.30 -9.74
CA THR A 130 -9.77 12.93 -9.30
C THR A 130 -8.98 12.11 -8.28
N GLN A 131 -9.63 11.63 -7.21
CA GLN A 131 -8.97 10.81 -6.18
C GLN A 131 -8.36 9.52 -6.74
N LYS A 132 -9.10 8.81 -7.59
CA LYS A 132 -8.61 7.58 -8.20
C LYS A 132 -7.43 7.87 -9.12
N THR A 133 -7.52 8.94 -9.91
CA THR A 133 -6.46 9.34 -10.85
C THR A 133 -5.18 9.69 -10.11
N LEU A 134 -5.24 10.57 -9.10
CA LEU A 134 -4.06 10.97 -8.34
C LEU A 134 -3.49 9.85 -7.48
N ALA A 135 -4.35 9.06 -6.81
CA ALA A 135 -3.90 7.89 -6.07
C ALA A 135 -3.18 6.89 -6.99
N SER A 136 -3.75 6.62 -8.18
CA SER A 136 -3.13 5.71 -9.15
C SER A 136 -1.78 6.25 -9.63
N ALA A 137 -1.67 7.54 -9.95
CA ALA A 137 -0.42 8.15 -10.37
C ALA A 137 0.65 8.04 -9.29
N LEU A 138 0.30 8.38 -8.04
CA LEU A 138 1.20 8.30 -6.90
C LEU A 138 1.69 6.87 -6.67
N PHE A 139 0.77 5.90 -6.56
CA PHE A 139 1.16 4.53 -6.26
C PHE A 139 1.89 3.85 -7.42
N CYS A 140 1.60 4.19 -8.67
CA CYS A 140 2.40 3.74 -9.82
C CYS A 140 3.84 4.24 -9.71
N ARG A 141 4.05 5.53 -9.38
CA ARG A 141 5.38 6.10 -9.20
C ARG A 141 6.14 5.44 -8.05
N ILE A 142 5.51 5.31 -6.89
CA ILE A 142 6.10 4.62 -5.73
C ILE A 142 6.52 3.19 -6.11
N ALA A 143 5.65 2.47 -6.81
CA ALA A 143 5.91 1.08 -7.20
C ALA A 143 6.99 0.92 -8.28
N GLN A 144 7.25 1.97 -9.09
CA GLN A 144 8.34 2.02 -10.05
C GLN A 144 9.68 2.33 -9.36
N ASN A 145 9.67 3.18 -8.34
CA ASN A 145 10.88 3.64 -7.66
C ASN A 145 11.31 2.73 -6.50
N ILE A 146 10.45 1.82 -6.04
CA ILE A 146 10.75 0.96 -4.88
C ILE A 146 12.09 0.23 -5.01
N GLY A 147 12.47 -0.18 -6.23
CA GLY A 147 13.73 -0.88 -6.47
C GLY A 147 14.95 0.01 -6.26
N SER A 148 14.91 1.25 -6.77
CA SER A 148 15.98 2.22 -6.56
C SER A 148 16.02 2.76 -5.13
N ASP A 149 14.84 3.04 -4.55
CA ASP A 149 14.71 3.68 -3.23
C ASP A 149 15.23 2.79 -2.10
N PHE A 150 15.11 1.46 -2.25
CA PHE A 150 15.51 0.48 -1.24
C PHE A 150 16.67 -0.42 -1.68
N CYS A 151 17.28 -0.17 -2.84
CA CYS A 151 18.33 -1.01 -3.41
C CYS A 151 17.97 -2.51 -3.39
N THR A 152 16.84 -2.85 -3.97
CA THR A 152 16.27 -4.21 -3.88
C THR A 152 17.15 -5.26 -4.53
N THR A 153 17.19 -6.45 -3.90
CA THR A 153 17.88 -7.62 -4.43
C THR A 153 17.12 -8.25 -5.61
N PRO A 154 17.78 -9.06 -6.46
CA PRO A 154 17.11 -9.80 -7.53
C PRO A 154 15.92 -10.65 -7.02
N ARG A 155 16.08 -11.30 -5.85
CA ARG A 155 15.00 -12.06 -5.21
C ARG A 155 13.79 -11.17 -4.89
N GLN A 156 14.03 -10.02 -4.25
CA GLN A 156 12.95 -9.10 -3.88
C GLN A 156 12.20 -8.58 -5.11
N ASN A 157 12.91 -8.28 -6.20
CA ASN A 157 12.29 -7.87 -7.46
C ASN A 157 11.36 -8.95 -8.03
N VAL A 158 11.81 -10.20 -8.06
CA VAL A 158 10.97 -11.33 -8.50
C VAL A 158 9.74 -11.50 -7.62
N VAL A 159 9.90 -11.42 -6.29
CA VAL A 159 8.75 -11.51 -5.36
C VAL A 159 7.76 -10.37 -5.62
N LEU A 160 8.23 -9.13 -5.74
CA LEU A 160 7.38 -7.97 -6.03
C LEU A 160 6.60 -8.13 -7.34
N GLU A 161 7.22 -8.69 -8.38
CA GLU A 161 6.53 -9.02 -9.64
C GLU A 161 5.48 -10.11 -9.44
N CYS A 162 5.80 -11.20 -8.72
CA CYS A 162 4.84 -12.26 -8.42
C CYS A 162 3.62 -11.74 -7.65
N LEU A 163 3.82 -10.81 -6.72
CA LEU A 163 2.74 -10.21 -5.91
C LEU A 163 1.76 -9.38 -6.75
N ARG A 164 2.17 -8.91 -7.94
CA ARG A 164 1.33 -8.20 -8.91
C ARG A 164 0.52 -9.16 -9.80
N GLY A 165 0.79 -10.46 -9.73
CA GLY A 165 0.10 -11.47 -10.50
C GLY A 165 -1.41 -11.52 -10.22
N PRO A 166 -2.23 -11.95 -11.21
CA PRO A 166 -3.66 -12.16 -11.00
C PRO A 166 -3.91 -13.06 -9.78
N HIS A 167 -4.92 -12.72 -8.98
CA HIS A 167 -5.36 -13.46 -7.79
C HIS A 167 -4.34 -13.58 -6.65
N ALA A 168 -3.14 -13.02 -6.78
CA ALA A 168 -2.08 -13.15 -5.77
C ALA A 168 -2.51 -12.59 -4.40
N GLN A 169 -3.41 -11.61 -4.37
CA GLN A 169 -3.85 -10.90 -3.16
C GLN A 169 -5.24 -11.31 -2.67
N ASP A 170 -5.94 -12.21 -3.37
CA ASP A 170 -7.37 -12.44 -3.14
C ASP A 170 -7.67 -12.88 -1.70
N PHE A 171 -6.75 -13.64 -1.09
CA PHE A 171 -6.83 -14.08 0.30
C PHE A 171 -6.96 -12.92 1.32
N LEU A 172 -6.55 -11.69 0.98
CA LEU A 172 -6.70 -10.50 1.84
C LEU A 172 -8.11 -9.92 1.81
N SER A 173 -8.90 -10.24 0.78
CA SER A 173 -10.22 -9.66 0.54
C SER A 173 -11.39 -10.62 0.76
N VAL A 174 -11.11 -11.93 0.85
CA VAL A 174 -12.12 -12.95 1.08
C VAL A 174 -12.49 -13.08 2.57
N ILE A 175 -13.75 -13.42 2.84
CA ILE A 175 -14.24 -13.69 4.18
C ILE A 175 -13.92 -15.15 4.53
N PRO A 176 -13.26 -15.45 5.67
CA PRO A 176 -13.00 -16.83 6.08
C PRO A 176 -14.30 -17.55 6.43
N ILE A 177 -14.48 -18.78 5.93
CA ILE A 177 -15.68 -19.61 6.17
C ILE A 177 -15.27 -20.88 6.91
N GLU A 178 -15.42 -20.87 8.23
CA GLU A 178 -14.99 -21.98 9.11
C GLU A 178 -15.74 -23.29 8.82
N GLY A 179 -17.05 -23.23 8.57
CA GLY A 179 -17.86 -24.42 8.29
C GLY A 179 -17.47 -25.19 7.03
N LEU A 180 -16.69 -24.58 6.12
CA LEU A 180 -16.17 -25.20 4.91
C LEU A 180 -14.66 -25.47 4.98
N GLY A 181 -14.01 -25.24 6.13
CA GLY A 181 -12.56 -25.32 6.25
C GLY A 181 -11.80 -24.26 5.45
N GLN A 182 -12.48 -23.23 4.95
CA GLN A 182 -11.90 -22.13 4.16
C GLN A 182 -11.45 -21.00 5.09
N LYS A 183 -10.63 -21.34 6.08
CA LYS A 183 -10.02 -20.39 7.01
C LYS A 183 -8.53 -20.66 7.10
N MET A 184 -7.80 -19.60 7.37
CA MET A 184 -6.38 -19.65 7.64
C MET A 184 -6.17 -19.45 9.14
N SER A 185 -5.33 -20.27 9.76
CA SER A 185 -4.90 -20.05 11.13
C SER A 185 -4.03 -18.79 11.23
N ALA A 186 -3.89 -18.25 12.44
CA ALA A 186 -3.02 -17.11 12.67
C ALA A 186 -1.56 -17.39 12.27
N VAL A 187 -1.10 -18.64 12.44
CA VAL A 187 0.27 -19.05 12.08
C VAL A 187 0.47 -19.06 10.57
N GLU A 188 -0.47 -19.66 9.82
CA GLU A 188 -0.42 -19.67 8.35
C GLU A 188 -0.51 -18.26 7.77
N TYR A 189 -1.38 -17.42 8.34
CA TYR A 189 -1.53 -16.03 7.91
C TYR A 189 -0.24 -15.25 8.12
N ARG A 190 0.38 -15.37 9.30
CA ARG A 190 1.68 -14.76 9.58
C ARG A 190 2.78 -15.26 8.67
N ALA A 191 2.85 -16.56 8.38
CA ALA A 191 3.84 -17.13 7.48
C ALA A 191 3.71 -16.55 6.06
N ILE A 192 2.48 -16.45 5.55
CA ILE A 192 2.21 -15.83 4.24
C ILE A 192 2.60 -14.35 4.25
N LEU A 193 2.24 -13.59 5.29
CA LEU A 193 2.64 -12.19 5.38
C LEU A 193 4.16 -12.03 5.41
N LYS A 194 4.87 -12.83 6.21
CA LYS A 194 6.35 -12.81 6.26
C LYS A 194 6.97 -13.11 4.90
N TYR A 195 6.49 -14.16 4.22
CA TYR A 195 6.97 -14.52 2.89
C TYR A 195 6.80 -13.37 1.88
N ARG A 196 5.60 -12.76 1.84
CA ARG A 196 5.28 -11.65 0.94
C ARG A 196 6.06 -10.37 1.26
N LEU A 197 6.30 -10.10 2.53
CA LEU A 197 7.11 -8.98 3.00
C LEU A 197 8.61 -9.28 2.99
N MET A 198 9.00 -10.46 2.47
CA MET A 198 10.38 -10.87 2.32
C MET A 198 11.14 -10.87 3.66
N ILE A 199 10.45 -11.27 4.72
CA ILE A 199 10.96 -11.41 6.08
C ILE A 199 11.52 -12.83 6.25
N PRO A 200 12.77 -12.99 6.73
CA PRO A 200 13.32 -14.30 7.07
C PRO A 200 12.45 -15.04 8.11
N MET A 201 12.16 -16.30 7.83
CA MET A 201 11.34 -17.20 8.67
C MET A 201 12.17 -18.30 9.34
N PHE A 202 13.26 -18.75 8.71
CA PHE A 202 14.10 -19.85 9.19
C PHE A 202 15.54 -19.38 9.42
N PRO A 203 16.27 -19.97 10.38
CA PRO A 203 17.72 -19.83 10.46
C PRO A 203 18.40 -20.43 9.22
N ASP A 204 19.57 -19.91 8.86
CA ASP A 204 20.44 -20.58 7.92
C ASP A 204 20.83 -21.96 8.50
N ASP A 205 20.81 -23.00 7.67
CA ASP A 205 21.20 -24.39 7.98
C ASP A 205 20.20 -25.27 8.77
N GLU A 206 18.95 -24.84 8.98
CA GLU A 206 17.94 -25.72 9.59
C GLU A 206 17.53 -26.84 8.61
N GLN A 207 17.70 -28.11 9.00
CA GLN A 207 17.32 -29.24 8.15
C GLN A 207 15.79 -29.38 8.07
N CYS A 208 15.26 -29.53 6.85
CA CYS A 208 13.82 -29.66 6.64
C CYS A 208 13.26 -30.86 7.44
N PRO A 209 12.29 -30.64 8.35
CA PRO A 209 11.80 -31.70 9.23
C PRO A 209 10.99 -32.77 8.48
N ILE A 210 10.49 -32.44 7.29
CA ILE A 210 9.68 -33.32 6.44
C ILE A 210 10.57 -34.23 5.60
N CYS A 211 11.37 -33.67 4.69
CA CYS A 211 12.17 -34.49 3.78
C CYS A 211 13.48 -34.97 4.40
N ARG A 212 14.04 -34.22 5.37
CA ARG A 212 15.37 -34.42 5.95
C ARG A 212 16.51 -34.51 4.93
N LYS A 213 16.29 -34.02 3.70
CA LYS A 213 17.23 -34.10 2.57
C LYS A 213 17.87 -32.77 2.22
N ALA A 214 17.26 -31.65 2.61
CA ALA A 214 17.72 -30.31 2.30
C ALA A 214 17.60 -29.41 3.53
N CYS A 215 18.41 -28.35 3.57
CA CYS A 215 18.23 -27.25 4.51
C CYS A 215 17.12 -26.31 4.03
N LEU A 216 16.40 -25.73 4.98
CA LEU A 216 15.47 -24.65 4.76
C LEU A 216 16.28 -23.39 4.43
N ASP A 217 15.93 -22.72 3.33
CA ASP A 217 16.41 -21.37 3.12
C ASP A 217 15.69 -20.43 4.09
N GLN A 218 16.36 -19.34 4.47
CA GLN A 218 15.82 -18.40 5.44
C GLN A 218 14.46 -17.81 5.03
N PHE A 219 14.10 -17.80 3.75
CA PHE A 219 12.83 -17.26 3.26
C PHE A 219 11.75 -18.32 3.03
N GLY A 220 12.03 -19.60 3.28
CA GLY A 220 11.06 -20.68 3.20
C GLY A 220 10.69 -21.14 1.79
N GLU A 221 11.48 -20.83 0.76
CA GLU A 221 11.28 -21.34 -0.61
C GLU A 221 11.23 -22.88 -0.63
N HIS A 222 12.11 -23.56 0.10
CA HIS A 222 12.08 -25.01 0.24
C HIS A 222 10.78 -25.49 0.90
N ALA A 223 10.31 -24.79 1.95
CA ALA A 223 9.10 -25.18 2.67
C ALA A 223 7.86 -25.14 1.74
N LEU A 224 7.83 -24.21 0.78
CA LEU A 224 6.75 -24.11 -0.21
C LEU A 224 6.82 -25.17 -1.33
N HIS A 225 8.00 -25.77 -1.55
CA HIS A 225 8.28 -26.66 -2.68
C HIS A 225 8.78 -28.06 -2.28
N CYS A 226 8.70 -28.40 -0.99
CA CYS A 226 9.12 -29.69 -0.50
C CYS A 226 8.22 -30.79 -1.09
N LYS A 227 8.80 -31.68 -1.90
CA LYS A 227 8.06 -32.76 -2.59
C LYS A 227 7.48 -33.81 -1.64
N GLU A 228 8.03 -33.91 -0.44
CA GLU A 228 7.61 -34.86 0.59
C GLU A 228 6.51 -34.28 1.50
N LEU A 229 6.06 -33.04 1.24
CA LEU A 229 5.06 -32.36 2.06
C LEU A 229 3.67 -32.98 1.84
N PRO A 230 2.95 -33.35 2.92
CA PRO A 230 1.59 -33.86 2.80
C PRO A 230 0.69 -32.83 2.11
N GLY A 231 0.21 -33.15 0.91
CA GLY A 231 -0.60 -32.22 0.09
C GLY A 231 0.17 -31.46 -1.00
N PHE A 232 1.45 -31.77 -1.24
CA PHE A 232 2.15 -31.30 -2.43
C PHE A 232 1.39 -31.75 -3.69
N LYS A 233 0.92 -30.79 -4.48
CA LYS A 233 0.35 -31.01 -5.81
C LYS A 233 1.40 -30.61 -6.84
N TYR A 234 1.69 -31.45 -7.82
CA TYR A 234 2.55 -31.01 -8.92
C TYR A 234 1.82 -29.88 -9.65
N ARG A 235 2.55 -28.84 -10.07
CA ARG A 235 1.97 -27.67 -10.76
C ARG A 235 1.22 -28.01 -12.07
N HIS A 236 1.26 -29.29 -12.48
CA HIS A 236 0.66 -29.82 -13.70
C HIS A 236 -0.21 -31.07 -13.45
N ASP A 237 -0.65 -31.32 -12.22
CA ASP A 237 -1.70 -32.31 -11.93
C ASP A 237 -3.11 -31.68 -11.99
#